data_AF-A0A6L8W841-F1
#
_entry.id   AF-A0A6L8W841-F1
#
_cell.length_a   1.000
_cell.length_b   1.000
_cell.length_c   1.000
_cell.angle_alpha   90.00
_cell.angle_beta   90.00
_cell.angle_gamma   90.00
#
_symmetry.space_group_name_H-M   'P 1'
#
loop_
_entity.id
_entity.type
_entity.pdbx_description
1 polymer ?
#
loop_
_entity_poly.entity_id
_entity_poly.type
_entity_poly.pdbx_seq_one_letter_code
_entity_poly.pdbx_strand_id
1 'polypeptide(L)'
;MTLQHLFTDHPASVNESYFEHMEMSATFAFWLFAAGVCASVHAIFPFLFEKTGSRIITKLHSRMVAGRVRNPAPLSPVHQALDSAAL
;
A
#
# COMPACT_ATOMS: atom_id res chain seq x y z
N MET A 1 -12.70 -23.11 11.86
CA MET A 1 -11.74 -22.01 11.66
C MET A 1 -11.74 -21.16 12.91
N THR A 2 -10.63 -21.08 13.63
CA THR A 2 -10.47 -20.23 14.81
C THR A 2 -10.16 -18.79 14.38
N LEU A 3 -10.65 -17.78 15.13
CA LEU A 3 -10.43 -16.36 14.84
C LEU A 3 -8.94 -16.02 14.62
N GLN A 4 -8.04 -16.72 15.30
CA GLN A 4 -6.59 -16.56 15.17
C GLN A 4 -6.08 -16.80 13.74
N HIS A 5 -6.62 -17.81 13.03
CA HIS A 5 -6.22 -18.11 11.66
C HIS A 5 -6.47 -16.92 10.70
N LEU A 6 -7.57 -16.19 10.88
CA LEU A 6 -7.90 -15.03 10.03
C LEU A 6 -6.85 -13.92 10.12
N PHE A 7 -6.19 -13.78 11.28
CA PHE A 7 -5.18 -12.75 11.52
C PHE A 7 -3.77 -13.24 11.25
N THR A 8 -3.50 -14.55 11.26
CA THR A 8 -2.17 -15.12 11.04
C THR A 8 -1.93 -15.62 9.62
N ASP A 9 -2.97 -16.06 8.92
CA ASP A 9 -2.83 -16.65 7.57
C ASP A 9 -2.38 -15.61 6.54
N HIS A 10 -2.88 -14.36 6.65
CA HIS A 10 -2.47 -13.29 5.74
C HIS A 10 -1.01 -12.83 5.96
N PRO A 11 -0.54 -12.47 7.17
CA PRO A 11 0.87 -12.14 7.39
C PRO A 11 1.83 -13.28 7.04
N ALA A 12 1.45 -14.53 7.37
CA ALA A 12 2.23 -15.71 7.03
C ALA A 12 2.38 -15.90 5.51
N SER A 13 1.36 -15.58 4.71
CA SER A 13 1.43 -15.66 3.25
C SER A 13 2.39 -14.65 2.60
N VAL A 14 2.79 -13.61 3.33
CA VAL A 14 3.77 -12.59 2.88
C VAL A 14 5.09 -12.66 3.65
N ASN A 15 5.30 -13.70 4.47
CA ASN A 15 6.47 -13.86 5.34
C ASN A 15 6.70 -12.69 6.33
N GLU A 16 5.64 -12.01 6.76
CA GLU A 16 5.72 -10.94 7.77
C GLU A 16 5.15 -11.44 9.10
N SER A 17 5.72 -10.97 10.22
CA SER A 17 5.04 -11.18 11.50
C SER A 17 3.76 -10.34 11.57
N TYR A 18 2.76 -10.79 12.32
CA TYR A 18 1.50 -10.07 12.49
C TYR A 18 1.72 -8.61 12.93
N PHE A 19 2.67 -8.37 13.82
CA PHE A 19 2.97 -7.03 14.33
C PHE A 19 3.63 -6.14 13.28
N GLU A 20 4.55 -6.67 12.45
CA GLU A 20 5.17 -5.91 11.35
C GLU A 20 4.13 -5.52 10.29
N HIS A 21 3.28 -6.46 9.90
CA HIS A 21 2.22 -6.21 8.93
C HIS A 21 1.22 -5.18 9.47
N MET A 22 0.78 -5.37 10.72
CA MET A 22 -0.17 -4.47 11.39
C MET A 22 0.38 -3.05 11.55
N GLU A 23 1.64 -2.89 11.96
CA GLU A 23 2.26 -1.56 12.12
C GLU A 23 2.35 -0.81 10.78
N MET A 24 2.76 -1.50 9.73
CA MET A 24 2.87 -0.93 8.39
C MET A 24 1.51 -0.53 7.84
N SER A 25 0.51 -1.43 7.93
CA SER A 25 -0.87 -1.15 7.50
C SER A 25 -1.52 -0.05 8.33
N ALA A 26 -1.34 -0.03 9.65
CA ALA A 26 -1.89 0.99 10.54
C ALA A 26 -1.29 2.37 10.23
N THR A 27 0.02 2.45 10.01
CA THR A 27 0.69 3.69 9.61
C THR A 27 0.15 4.21 8.28
N PHE A 28 -0.01 3.32 7.29
CA PHE A 28 -0.57 3.68 6.00
C PHE A 28 -2.00 4.22 6.14
N ALA A 29 -2.85 3.51 6.89
CA ALA A 29 -4.24 3.90 7.13
C ALA A 29 -4.35 5.25 7.85
N PHE A 30 -3.53 5.49 8.88
CA PHE A 30 -3.49 6.76 9.61
C PHE A 30 -3.20 7.95 8.68
N TRP A 31 -2.15 7.86 7.86
CA TRP A 31 -1.79 8.93 6.94
C TRP A 31 -2.82 9.14 5.84
N LEU A 32 -3.42 8.06 5.33
CA LEU A 32 -4.48 8.16 4.32
C LEU A 32 -5.71 8.87 4.89
N PHE A 33 -6.11 8.52 6.12
CA PHE A 33 -7.21 9.18 6.82
C PHE A 33 -6.91 10.67 7.04
N ALA A 34 -5.71 11.01 7.51
CA ALA A 34 -5.28 12.41 7.69
C ALA A 34 -5.32 13.20 6.37
N ALA A 35 -4.89 12.59 5.25
CA ALA A 35 -5.00 13.21 3.93
C ALA A 35 -6.46 13.45 3.52
N GLY A 36 -7.35 12.49 3.80
CA GLY A 36 -8.79 12.62 3.60
C GLY A 36 -9.38 13.78 4.40
N VAL A 37 -9.07 13.89 5.69
CA VAL A 37 -9.50 15.01 6.54
C VAL A 37 -9.01 16.35 5.99
N CYS A 38 -7.73 16.44 5.58
CA CYS A 38 -7.20 17.65 4.96
C CYS A 38 -7.96 18.04 3.70
N ALA A 39 -8.26 17.06 2.83
CA ALA A 39 -9.01 17.29 1.59
C ALA A 39 -10.46 17.71 1.87
N SER A 40 -11.12 17.11 2.86
CA SER A 40 -12.48 17.50 3.28
C SER A 40 -12.52 18.93 3.83
N VAL A 41 -11.55 19.31 4.67
CA VAL A 41 -11.46 20.70 5.17
C VAL A 41 -11.17 21.67 4.03
N HIS A 42 -10.26 21.33 3.12
CA HIS A 42 -9.95 22.15 1.95
C HIS A 42 -11.16 22.34 1.02
N ALA A 43 -12.02 21.33 0.88
CA ALA A 43 -13.24 21.43 0.08
C ALA A 43 -14.23 22.48 0.63
N ILE A 44 -14.23 22.72 1.95
CA ILE A 44 -15.05 23.75 2.60
C ILE A 44 -14.30 25.09 2.64
N PHE A 45 -13.00 25.05 2.90
CA PHE A 45 -12.13 26.20 3.05
C PHE A 45 -10.92 26.09 2.10
N PRO A 46 -11.03 26.61 0.87
CA PRO A 46 -10.04 26.37 -0.19
C PRO A 46 -8.66 26.98 0.07
N PHE A 47 -8.50 27.80 1.12
CA PHE A 47 -7.22 28.37 1.55
C PHE A 47 -6.52 27.53 2.65
N LEU A 48 -7.19 26.53 3.23
CA LEU A 48 -6.61 25.62 4.22
C LEU A 48 -6.07 24.37 3.53
N PHE A 49 -4.90 23.89 3.97
CA PHE A 49 -4.30 22.62 3.52
C PHE A 49 -4.05 22.47 2.01
N GLU A 50 -3.86 23.58 1.27
CA GLU A 50 -3.72 23.62 -0.21
C GLU A 50 -2.83 22.54 -0.83
N LYS A 51 -1.72 22.20 -0.16
CA LYS A 51 -0.78 21.16 -0.62
C LYS A 51 -0.63 20.00 0.36
N THR A 52 -1.20 20.08 1.55
CA THR A 52 -0.94 19.11 2.62
C THR A 52 -1.53 17.74 2.28
N GLY A 53 -2.79 17.69 1.84
CA GLY A 53 -3.44 16.44 1.43
C GLY A 53 -2.67 15.76 0.30
N SER A 54 -2.40 16.50 -0.78
CA SER A 54 -1.68 15.98 -1.95
C SER A 54 -0.27 15.49 -1.59
N ARG A 55 0.48 16.20 -0.74
CA ARG A 55 1.83 15.77 -0.29
C ARG A 55 1.78 14.44 0.46
N ILE A 56 0.77 14.23 1.32
CA ILE A 56 0.61 12.97 2.04
C ILE A 56 0.30 11.83 1.07
N ILE A 57 -0.63 12.04 0.13
CA ILE A 57 -0.96 11.03 -0.90
C ILE A 57 0.24 10.70 -1.77
N THR A 58 0.99 11.71 -2.24
CA THR A 58 2.21 11.48 -3.02
C THR A 58 3.22 10.63 -2.23
N LYS A 59 3.43 10.93 -0.95
CA LYS A 59 4.33 10.15 -0.09
C LYS A 59 3.86 8.70 0.08
N LEU A 60 2.57 8.48 0.30
CA LEU A 60 1.99 7.14 0.40
C LEU A 60 2.11 6.37 -0.92
N HIS A 61 1.85 7.04 -2.04
CA HIS A 61 1.98 6.47 -3.37
C HIS A 61 3.43 6.06 -3.68
N SER A 62 4.41 6.93 -3.40
CA SER A 62 5.82 6.60 -3.56
C SER A 62 6.24 5.38 -2.73
N ARG A 63 5.75 5.27 -1.49
CA ARG A 63 6.00 4.10 -0.63
C ARG A 63 5.39 2.82 -1.21
N MET A 64 4.15 2.88 -1.71
CA MET A 64 3.48 1.75 -2.34
C MET A 64 4.22 1.28 -3.61
N VAL A 65 4.66 2.21 -4.46
CA VAL A 65 5.42 1.88 -5.68
C VAL A 65 6.78 1.30 -5.34
N ALA A 66 7.51 1.89 -4.39
CA ALA A 66 8.80 1.35 -3.94
C ALA A 66 8.68 -0.07 -3.37
N GLY A 67 7.59 -0.37 -2.65
CA GLY A 67 7.27 -1.72 -2.19
C GLY A 67 7.04 -2.72 -3.33
N ARG A 68 6.33 -2.32 -4.40
CA ARG A 68 6.10 -3.17 -5.58
C ARG A 68 7.39 -3.52 -6.33
N VAL A 69 8.34 -2.58 -6.42
CA VAL A 69 9.65 -2.84 -7.05
C VAL A 69 10.44 -3.88 -6.26
N ARG A 70 10.32 -3.89 -4.92
CA ARG A 70 10.98 -4.88 -4.05
C ARG A 70 10.34 -6.27 -4.10
N ASN A 71 9.04 -6.35 -4.37
CA ASN A 71 8.32 -7.62 -4.47
C ASN A 71 7.66 -7.73 -5.85
N PRO A 72 8.46 -7.99 -6.91
CA PRO A 72 7.90 -8.25 -8.22
C PRO A 72 7.01 -9.49 -8.13
N ALA A 73 5.74 -9.35 -8.49
CA ALA A 73 4.88 -10.52 -8.65
C ALA A 73 5.56 -11.51 -9.60
N PRO A 74 5.47 -12.83 -9.37
CA PRO A 74 6.00 -13.82 -10.29
C PRO A 74 5.53 -13.48 -11.71
N LEU A 75 6.47 -13.41 -12.66
CA LEU A 75 6.14 -13.15 -14.05
C LEU A 75 5.03 -14.13 -14.45
N SER A 76 3.89 -13.61 -14.92
CA SER A 76 2.82 -14.48 -15.42
C SER A 76 3.40 -15.42 -16.48
N PRO A 77 3.02 -16.71 -16.53
CA PRO A 77 3.57 -17.68 -17.48
C PRO A 77 3.56 -17.22 -18.94
N VAL A 78 2.65 -16.32 -19.28
CA VAL A 78 2.51 -15.68 -20.59
C VAL A 78 3.76 -14.86 -20.98
N HIS A 79 4.35 -14.08 -20.06
CA HIS A 79 5.58 -13.31 -20.36
C HIS A 79 6.79 -14.24 -20.53
N GLN A 80 6.88 -15.27 -19.68
CA GLN A 80 7.98 -16.24 -19.75
C GLN A 80 7.97 -17.05 -21.05
N ALA A 81 6.78 -17.38 -21.59
CA ALA A 81 6.64 -18.05 -22.87
C ALA A 81 7.03 -17.17 -24.07
N LEU A 82 6.78 -15.86 -24.01
CA LEU A 82 7.16 -14.92 -25.07
C LEU A 82 8.68 -14.70 -25.12
N ASP A 83 9.34 -14.63 -23.96
CA ASP A 83 10.80 -14.49 -23.89
C ASP A 83 11.53 -15.79 -24.32
N SER A 84 10.90 -16.95 -24.10
CA SER A 84 11.46 -18.26 -24.49
C SER A 84 11.30 -18.58 -25.98
N ALA A 85 10.32 -17.95 -26.66
CA ALA A 85 10.08 -18.10 -28.09
C ALA A 85 10.86 -17.08 -28.94
N ALA A 86 11.54 -16.12 -28.29
CA ALA A 86 12.39 -15.12 -28.91
C ALA A 86 13.89 -15.51 -28.95
N LEU A 87 14.22 -16.74 -28.52
CA LEU A 87 15.52 -17.40 -28.66
C LEU A 87 15.44 -18.51 -29.71
#